data_AF-A0A6B0Y074-F1
#
_entry.id   AF-A0A6B0Y074-F1
#
_cell.length_a   1.000
_cell.length_b   1.000
_cell.length_c   1.000
_cell.angle_alpha   90.00
_cell.angle_beta   90.00
_cell.angle_gamma   90.00
#
_symmetry.space_group_name_H-M   'P 1'
#
loop_
_entity.id
_entity.type
_entity.pdbx_description
1 polymer ?
#
loop_
_entity_poly.entity_id
_entity_poly.type
_entity_poly.pdbx_seq_one_letter_code
_entity_poly.pdbx_strand_id
1 'polypeptide(L)' 'MPKGIGRIIETPACVAEGADYLSRREPRFRRALALTGPLPLRRRKDGFAPLLDAI' A
#
# COMPACT_ATOMS: atom_id res chain seq x y z
N MET A 1 -13.92 21.27 -9.61
CA MET A 1 -13.76 19.86 -10.04
C MET A 1 -13.54 19.01 -8.80
N PRO A 2 -14.42 18.08 -8.44
CA PRO A 2 -14.17 17.21 -7.30
C PRO A 2 -12.91 16.37 -7.60
N LYS A 3 -11.92 16.46 -6.70
CA LYS A 3 -10.69 15.68 -6.79
C LYS A 3 -11.08 14.21 -6.63
N GLY A 4 -10.96 13.41 -7.70
CA GLY A 4 -11.22 11.98 -7.65
C GLY A 4 -10.43 11.31 -6.51
N ILE A 5 -10.98 10.24 -5.94
CA ILE A 5 -10.52 9.57 -4.70
C ILE A 5 -9.14 8.86 -4.88
N GLY A 6 -8.40 9.18 -5.93
CA GLY A 6 -7.13 8.55 -6.28
C GLY A 6 -7.31 7.20 -6.96
N ARG A 7 -6.18 6.48 -7.13
CA ARG A 7 -6.10 5.15 -7.74
C ARG A 7 -6.19 4.07 -6.66
N ILE A 8 -6.98 3.03 -6.91
CA ILE A 8 -7.05 1.84 -6.04
C ILE A 8 -5.82 0.94 -6.28
N ILE A 9 -5.21 0.44 -5.21
CA ILE A 9 -4.10 -0.52 -5.26
C ILE A 9 -4.68 -1.93 -5.33
N GLU A 10 -4.50 -2.62 -6.46
CA GLU A 10 -5.13 -3.93 -6.72
C GLU A 10 -4.17 -5.12 -6.67
N THR A 11 -2.88 -4.89 -6.95
CA THR A 11 -1.90 -5.97 -7.12
C THR A 11 -0.64 -5.71 -6.30
N PRO A 12 0.19 -6.74 -6.04
CA PRO A 12 1.50 -6.55 -5.42
C PRO A 12 2.41 -5.59 -6.21
N ALA A 13 2.26 -5.53 -7.54
CA ALA A 13 3.01 -4.60 -8.38
C ALA A 13 2.66 -3.13 -8.07
N CYS A 14 1.39 -2.81 -7.82
CA CYS A 14 0.99 -1.46 -7.39
C CYS A 14 1.65 -1.07 -6.05
N VAL A 15 1.84 -2.03 -5.14
CA VAL A 15 2.51 -1.80 -3.85
C VAL A 15 4.01 -1.58 -4.07
N ALA A 16 4.66 -2.39 -4.91
CA ALA A 16 6.07 -2.24 -5.24
C ALA A 16 6.37 -0.88 -5.92
N GLU A 17 5.50 -0.45 -6.84
CA GLU A 17 5.57 0.87 -7.50
C GLU A 17 5.56 2.00 -6.46
N GLY A 18 4.60 1.97 -5.52
CA GLY A 18 4.49 2.97 -4.46
C GLY A 18 5.69 2.95 -3.48
N ALA A 19 6.17 1.75 -3.14
CA ALA A 19 7.33 1.60 -2.27
C ALA A 19 8.60 2.18 -2.92
N ASP A 20 8.84 1.92 -4.22
CA ASP A 20 9.96 2.51 -4.95
C ASP A 20 9.84 4.04 -5.01
N TYR A 21 8.66 4.56 -5.35
CA TYR A 21 8.38 6.00 -5.37
C TYR A 21 8.71 6.70 -4.05
N LEU A 22 8.31 6.10 -2.92
CA LEU A 22 8.59 6.61 -1.58
C LEU A 22 10.07 6.50 -1.21
N SER A 23 10.71 5.39 -1.58
CA SER A 23 12.14 5.16 -1.30
C SER A 23 13.06 6.18 -2.01
N ARG A 24 12.63 6.70 -3.16
CA ARG A 24 13.35 7.76 -3.90
C ARG A 24 13.22 9.14 -3.27
N ARG A 25 12.15 9.37 -2.49
CA ARG A 25 11.83 10.67 -1.87
C ARG A 25 12.35 10.80 -0.45
N GLU A 26 12.29 9.72 0.32
CA GLU A 26 12.71 9.70 1.72
C GLU A 26 13.73 8.58 1.95
N PRO A 27 15.02 8.91 2.18
CA PRO A 27 16.07 7.92 2.41
C PRO A 27 15.77 6.93 3.55
N ARG A 28 15.06 7.35 4.60
CA ARG A 28 14.67 6.47 5.71
C ARG A 28 13.72 5.36 5.25
N PHE A 29 12.85 5.62 4.28
CA PHE A 29 11.96 4.59 3.72
C PHE A 29 12.72 3.58 2.87
N ARG A 30 13.74 4.00 2.13
CA ARG A 30 14.64 3.05 1.45
C ARG A 30 15.30 2.10 2.45
N ARG A 31 15.82 2.63 3.56
CA ARG A 31 16.41 1.81 4.62
C ARG A 31 15.40 0.85 5.23
N ALA A 32 14.19 1.34 5.55
CA ALA A 32 13.12 0.50 6.09
C ALA A 32 12.75 -0.63 5.13
N LEU A 33 12.55 -0.33 3.84
CA LEU A 33 12.20 -1.32 2.82
C LEU A 33 13.28 -2.40 2.66
N ALA A 34 14.56 -2.02 2.75
CA ALA A 34 15.67 -2.97 2.72
C ALA A 34 15.69 -3.92 3.93
N LEU A 35 15.27 -3.45 5.11
CA LEU A 35 15.22 -4.26 6.33
C LEU A 35 14.00 -5.17 6.40
N THR A 36 12.84 -4.70 5.92
CA THR A 36 11.59 -5.46 6.01
C THR A 36 11.33 -6.36 4.81
N GLY A 37 11.99 -6.10 3.68
CA GLY A 37 11.69 -6.74 2.40
C GLY A 37 10.40 -6.21 1.75
N PRO A 38 9.92 -6.88 0.68
CA PRO A 38 8.75 -6.46 -0.08
C PRO A 38 7.49 -6.33 0.77
N LEU A 39 6.74 -5.23 0.59
CA LEU A 39 5.50 -5.00 1.33
C LEU A 39 4.35 -5.86 0.78
N PRO A 40 3.59 -6.56 1.63
CA PRO A 40 2.49 -7.41 1.19
C PRO A 40 1.25 -6.57 0.79
N LEU A 41 0.50 -7.06 -0.20
CA LEU A 41 -0.82 -6.52 -0.54
C LEU A 41 -1.85 -6.93 0.52
N ARG A 42 -2.40 -5.96 1.25
CA ARG A 42 -3.40 -6.18 2.32
C ARG A 42 -4.83 -5.83 1.87
N ARG A 43 -5.23 -6.32 0.69
CA ARG A 43 -6.64 -6.20 0.25
C ARG A 43 -7.49 -7.27 0.94
N ARG A 44 -8.65 -6.86 1.44
CA ARG A 44 -9.71 -7.75 1.91
C ARG A 44 -10.86 -7.73 0.90
N LYS A 45 -11.76 -8.71 0.98
CA LYS A 45 -13.01 -8.67 0.22
C LYS A 45 -13.84 -7.48 0.69
N ASP A 46 -14.67 -6.94 -0.17
CA ASP A 46 -15.61 -5.89 0.22
C ASP A 46 -16.73 -6.44 1.12
N GLY A 47 -17.49 -5.53 1.74
CA GLY A 47 -18.65 -5.85 2.57
C GLY A 47 -18.40 -5.68 4.06
N PHE A 48 -19.38 -6.11 4.86
CA PHE A 48 -19.40 -5.87 6.31
C PHE A 48 -18.52 -6.86 7.10
N ALA A 49 -18.32 -8.08 6.60
CA ALA A 49 -17.57 -9.12 7.32
C ALA A 49 -16.13 -8.70 7.73
N PRO A 50 -15.31 -8.08 6.85
CA PRO A 50 -13.99 -7.59 7.26
C PRO A 50 -14.00 -6.50 8.34
N LEU A 51 -15.12 -5.77 8.52
CA LEU A 51 -15.24 -4.74 9.56
C LEU A 51 -15.42 -5.39 10.93
N LEU A 52 -16.20 -6.48 11.00
CA LEU A 52 -16.35 -7.29 12.21
C LEU A 52 -15.02 -7.92 12.64
N ASP A 53 -14.19 -8.38 11.69
CA ASP A 53 -12.88 -8.97 11.96
C ASP A 53 -11.82 -7.96 12.46
N ALA A 54 -12.11 -6.65 12.43
CA ALA A 54 -11.13 -5.60 12.70
C ALA A 54 -11.15 -5.05 14.15
N ILE A 55 -12.07 -5.51 15.01
CA ILE A 55 -12.25 -5.08 16.41
C ILE A 55 -11.97 -6.26 17.34
#